data_AF-A0A971RWG4-F1
#
_entry.id   AF-A0A971RWG4-F1
#
_cell.length_a   1.000
_cell.length_b   1.000
_cell.length_c   1.000
_cell.angle_alpha   90.00
_cell.angle_beta   90.00
_cell.angle_gamma   90.00
#
_symmetry.space_group_name_H-M   'P 1'
#
loop_
_entity.id
_entity.type
_entity.pdbx_description
1 polymer ?
#
loop_
_entity_poly.entity_id
_entity_poly.type
_entity_poly.pdbx_seq_one_letter_code
_entity_poly.pdbx_strand_id
1 'polypeptide(L)'
;DVSTCGTISPLNALNYLIDSFDSDIITIDYRVRGFTRDVKGKKYYIDHEINSIQDYIDKETLSRYDAVDINVYQANIFHTKMLIKDMELQDYLFNRDVYEIPPKERLEITSMLRREMIEIFSGMIIY
;
A
#
# COMPACT_ATOMS: atom_id res chain seq x y z
N ASP A 1 0.24 -10.59 -7.84
CA ASP A 1 -1.15 -11.07 -7.69
C ASP A 1 -1.11 -12.34 -6.85
N VAL A 2 -1.83 -12.35 -5.73
CA VAL A 2 -1.96 -13.50 -4.83
C VAL A 2 -3.43 -13.85 -4.75
N SER A 3 -3.79 -15.04 -5.23
CA SER A 3 -5.15 -15.54 -5.25
C SER A 3 -5.25 -16.82 -4.44
N THR A 4 -6.21 -16.88 -3.54
CA THR A 4 -6.50 -18.06 -2.72
C THR A 4 -7.96 -18.50 -2.93
N CYS A 5 -8.27 -19.73 -2.55
CA CYS A 5 -9.62 -20.28 -2.58
C CYS A 5 -9.88 -21.03 -1.26
N GLY A 6 -11.15 -21.10 -0.85
CA GLY A 6 -11.54 -21.69 0.43
C GLY A 6 -11.40 -20.70 1.59
N THR A 7 -10.95 -21.17 2.75
CA THR A 7 -10.91 -20.40 4.01
C THR A 7 -9.64 -19.58 4.20
N ILE A 8 -8.66 -19.69 3.30
CA ILE A 8 -7.39 -18.99 3.41
C ILE A 8 -7.53 -17.63 2.74
N SER A 9 -7.44 -16.56 3.51
CA SER A 9 -7.41 -15.19 2.96
C SER A 9 -5.99 -14.80 2.56
N PRO A 10 -5.78 -14.18 1.39
CA PRO A 10 -4.46 -13.66 1.01
C PRO A 10 -4.06 -12.47 1.90
N LEU A 11 -5.03 -11.83 2.59
CA LEU A 11 -4.77 -10.78 3.58
C LEU A 11 -3.90 -11.27 4.75
N ASN A 12 -3.92 -12.57 5.06
CA ASN A 12 -3.08 -13.13 6.12
C ASN A 12 -1.58 -13.13 5.78
N ALA A 13 -1.22 -13.04 4.51
CA ALA A 13 0.17 -12.95 4.05
C ALA A 13 0.61 -11.50 3.84
N LEU A 14 -0.26 -10.52 4.09
CA LEU A 14 -0.06 -9.14 3.65
C LEU A 14 1.16 -8.49 4.31
N ASN A 15 1.30 -8.60 5.63
CA ASN A 15 2.45 -8.03 6.35
C ASN A 15 3.78 -8.62 5.86
N TYR A 16 3.84 -9.95 5.67
CA TYR A 16 5.03 -10.59 5.12
C TYR A 16 5.40 -10.05 3.73
N LEU A 17 4.40 -9.82 2.87
CA LEU A 17 4.63 -9.27 1.54
C LEU A 17 5.13 -7.83 1.62
N ILE A 18 4.51 -6.98 2.45
CA ILE A 18 4.93 -5.58 2.62
C ILE A 18 6.38 -5.52 3.10
N ASP A 19 6.72 -6.30 4.13
CA ASP A 19 8.08 -6.32 4.70
C ASP A 19 9.13 -6.89 3.73
N SER A 20 8.73 -7.78 2.82
CA SER A 20 9.67 -8.40 1.86
C SER A 20 10.10 -7.47 0.72
N PHE A 21 9.32 -6.43 0.41
CA PHE A 21 9.56 -5.57 -0.75
C PHE A 21 10.06 -4.16 -0.39
N ASP A 22 10.06 -3.78 0.90
CA ASP A 22 10.53 -2.48 1.43
C ASP A 22 10.28 -1.30 0.48
N SER A 23 9.00 -1.13 0.12
CA SER A 23 8.60 -0.26 -0.99
C SER A 23 8.14 1.10 -0.49
N ASP A 24 8.54 2.15 -1.19
CA ASP A 24 8.15 3.53 -0.87
C ASP A 24 6.69 3.84 -1.18
N ILE A 25 6.16 3.23 -2.24
CA ILE A 25 4.80 3.42 -2.71
C ILE A 25 4.19 2.03 -2.93
N ILE A 26 3.11 1.76 -2.22
CA ILE A 26 2.44 0.46 -2.25
C ILE A 26 1.00 0.67 -2.69
N THR A 27 0.56 -0.11 -3.66
CA THR A 27 -0.83 -0.15 -4.12
C THR A 27 -1.36 -1.57 -3.94
N ILE A 28 -2.41 -1.72 -3.13
CA ILE A 28 -2.97 -3.02 -2.78
C ILE A 28 -4.41 -3.06 -3.25
N ASP A 29 -4.71 -4.03 -4.10
CA ASP A 29 -6.05 -4.32 -4.60
C ASP A 29 -6.54 -5.65 -4.01
N TYR A 30 -7.66 -5.60 -3.28
CA TYR A 30 -8.34 -6.79 -2.79
C TYR A 30 -9.74 -6.86 -3.38
N ARG A 31 -10.05 -7.98 -4.04
CA ARG A 31 -11.36 -8.22 -4.64
C ARG A 31 -11.88 -9.58 -4.25
N VAL A 32 -13.06 -9.59 -3.64
CA VAL A 32 -13.77 -10.83 -3.35
C VAL A 32 -14.43 -11.34 -4.64
N ARG A 33 -14.09 -12.56 -5.04
CA ARG A 33 -14.62 -13.21 -6.24
C ARG A 33 -15.43 -14.43 -5.85
N GLY A 34 -16.71 -14.45 -6.23
CA GLY A 34 -17.62 -15.56 -5.94
C GLY A 34 -18.31 -15.43 -4.58
N PHE A 35 -18.98 -16.50 -4.17
CA PHE A 35 -19.68 -16.61 -2.89
C PHE A 35 -19.74 -18.07 -2.45
N THR A 36 -19.82 -18.30 -1.15
CA THR A 36 -20.16 -19.61 -0.58
C THR A 36 -21.64 -19.67 -0.20
N ARG A 37 -22.16 -20.87 0.09
CA ARG A 37 -23.52 -21.08 0.58
C ARG A 37 -23.52 -21.82 1.90
N ASP A 38 -24.40 -21.44 2.82
CA ASP A 38 -24.65 -22.24 4.02
C ASP A 38 -25.53 -23.47 3.73
N VAL A 39 -25.73 -24.31 4.74
CA VAL A 39 -26.59 -25.50 4.68
C VAL A 39 -28.06 -25.17 4.37
N LYS A 40 -28.48 -23.91 4.54
CA LYS A 40 -29.83 -23.41 4.21
C LYS A 40 -29.88 -22.77 2.82
N GLY A 41 -28.77 -22.76 2.08
CA GLY A 41 -28.65 -22.20 0.73
C GLY A 41 -28.44 -20.68 0.67
N LYS A 42 -28.31 -19.99 1.81
CA LYS A 42 -28.04 -18.55 1.89
C LYS A 42 -26.61 -18.28 1.38
N LYS A 43 -26.48 -17.28 0.51
CA LYS A 43 -25.20 -16.88 -0.08
C LYS A 43 -24.43 -15.97 0.86
N TYR A 44 -23.13 -16.21 0.98
CA TYR A 44 -22.16 -15.40 1.70
C TYR A 44 -21.03 -15.03 0.74
N TYR A 45 -20.91 -13.75 0.44
CA TYR A 45 -19.85 -13.23 -0.44
C TYR A 45 -18.57 -13.01 0.35
N ILE A 46 -18.68 -12.40 1.52
CA ILE A 46 -17.58 -12.12 2.42
C ILE A 46 -17.83 -12.91 3.71
N ASP A 47 -16.84 -13.69 4.13
CA ASP A 47 -16.86 -14.55 5.32
C ASP A 47 -16.10 -13.96 6.52
N HIS A 48 -15.54 -12.76 6.36
CA HIS A 48 -14.83 -11.97 7.36
C HIS A 48 -15.31 -10.51 7.35
N GLU A 49 -15.00 -9.76 8.40
CA GLU A 49 -15.26 -8.32 8.42
C GLU A 49 -14.14 -7.59 7.69
N ILE A 50 -14.48 -6.79 6.69
CA ILE A 50 -13.51 -5.94 6.00
C ILE A 50 -14.16 -4.60 5.68
N ASN A 51 -13.62 -3.54 6.29
CA ASN A 51 -13.95 -2.17 5.96
C ASN A 51 -12.82 -1.54 5.15
N SER A 52 -11.58 -1.89 5.49
CA SER A 52 -10.35 -1.46 4.82
C SER A 52 -9.35 -2.61 4.73
N ILE A 53 -8.47 -2.59 3.71
CA ILE A 53 -7.29 -3.48 3.72
C ILE A 53 -6.33 -3.08 4.85
N GLN A 54 -6.33 -1.80 5.27
CA GLN A 54 -5.53 -1.31 6.39
C GLN A 54 -5.84 -2.05 7.69
N ASP A 55 -7.06 -2.58 7.86
CA ASP A 55 -7.44 -3.40 9.04
C ASP A 55 -6.59 -4.68 9.17
N TYR A 56 -5.91 -5.09 8.09
CA TYR A 56 -5.08 -6.28 7.98
C TYR A 56 -3.59 -5.98 7.93
N ILE A 57 -3.19 -4.72 8.09
CA ILE A 57 -1.78 -4.29 8.09
C ILE A 57 -1.38 -3.96 9.54
N ASP A 58 -0.18 -4.38 9.93
CA ASP A 58 0.34 -4.11 11.26
C ASP A 58 0.44 -2.60 11.51
N LYS A 59 0.05 -2.17 12.72
CA LYS A 59 0.01 -0.75 13.09
C LYS A 59 1.37 -0.08 12.97
N GLU A 60 2.44 -0.83 13.26
CA GLU A 60 3.81 -0.35 13.12
C GLU A 60 4.12 -0.05 11.65
N THR A 61 3.80 -0.98 10.75
CA THR A 61 3.93 -0.78 9.30
C THR A 61 3.11 0.42 8.84
N LEU A 62 1.81 0.48 9.17
CA LEU A 62 0.96 1.63 8.82
C LEU A 62 1.49 2.97 9.35
N SER A 63 2.15 2.98 10.51
CA SER A 63 2.67 4.23 11.07
C SER A 63 3.74 4.87 10.18
N ARG A 64 4.49 4.08 9.41
CA ARG A 64 5.54 4.54 8.48
C ARG A 64 4.97 5.15 7.19
N TYR A 65 3.70 4.90 6.88
CA TYR A 65 3.08 5.31 5.61
C TYR A 65 1.91 6.28 5.81
N ASP A 66 1.70 7.17 4.85
CA ASP A 66 0.44 7.85 4.59
C ASP A 66 -0.43 6.93 3.74
N ALA A 67 -1.55 6.47 4.30
CA ALA A 67 -2.44 5.48 3.68
C ALA A 67 -3.80 6.09 3.29
N VAL A 68 -4.32 5.73 2.12
CA VAL A 68 -5.61 6.19 1.59
C VAL A 68 -6.40 5.01 1.02
N ASP A 69 -7.69 4.94 1.34
CA ASP A 69 -8.60 3.92 0.83
C ASP A 69 -9.51 4.42 -0.29
N ILE A 70 -9.78 3.55 -1.26
CA ILE A 70 -10.70 3.79 -2.39
C ILE A 70 -11.60 2.55 -2.55
N ASN A 71 -12.46 2.30 -1.57
CA ASN A 71 -13.29 1.09 -1.52
C ASN A 71 -14.60 1.27 -2.30
N VAL A 72 -14.97 0.26 -3.11
CA VAL A 72 -16.24 0.17 -3.83
C VAL A 72 -17.02 -1.03 -3.28
N TYR A 73 -17.70 -0.81 -2.15
CA TYR A 73 -18.36 -1.87 -1.38
C TYR A 73 -19.40 -2.66 -2.19
N GLN A 74 -20.18 -2.00 -3.06
CA GLN A 74 -21.19 -2.69 -3.89
C GLN A 74 -20.57 -3.70 -4.87
N ALA A 75 -19.28 -3.54 -5.19
CA ALA A 75 -18.53 -4.43 -6.07
C ALA A 75 -17.61 -5.40 -5.31
N ASN A 76 -17.58 -5.34 -3.97
CA ASN A 76 -16.60 -6.04 -3.11
C ASN A 76 -15.15 -5.81 -3.57
N ILE A 77 -14.84 -4.57 -3.93
CA ILE A 77 -13.49 -4.12 -4.31
C ILE A 77 -13.00 -3.19 -3.21
N PHE A 78 -11.82 -3.48 -2.70
CA PHE A 78 -11.12 -2.72 -1.69
C PHE A 78 -9.76 -2.34 -2.25
N HIS A 79 -9.36 -1.10 -2.02
CA HIS A 79 -8.13 -0.56 -2.55
C HIS A 79 -7.48 0.33 -1.50
N THR A 80 -6.21 0.07 -1.21
CA THR A 80 -5.42 0.90 -0.31
C THR A 80 -4.13 1.28 -1.02
N LYS A 81 -3.85 2.59 -1.05
CA LYS A 81 -2.54 3.13 -1.44
C LYS A 81 -1.80 3.56 -0.19
N MET A 82 -0.49 3.35 -0.17
CA MET A 82 0.40 3.78 0.90
C MET A 82 1.61 4.48 0.29
N LEU A 83 2.04 5.58 0.92
CA LEU A 83 3.24 6.35 0.57
C LEU A 83 4.10 6.53 1.82
N ILE A 84 5.39 6.24 1.75
CA ILE A 84 6.30 6.38 2.89
C ILE A 84 6.33 7.85 3.36
N LYS A 85 6.20 8.07 4.68
CA LYS A 85 6.16 9.41 5.27
C LYS A 85 7.52 10.08 5.29
N ASP A 86 8.49 9.33 5.78
CA ASP A 86 9.85 9.77 6.03
C ASP A 86 10.78 9.02 5.10
N MET A 87 11.41 9.78 4.21
CA MET A 87 12.33 9.29 3.20
C MET A 87 13.76 9.64 3.63
N GLU A 88 14.67 8.67 3.61
CA GLU A 88 16.08 8.90 3.84
C GLU A 88 16.80 9.13 2.50
N LEU A 89 17.21 10.38 2.23
CA LEU A 89 17.81 10.76 0.94
C LEU A 89 19.01 9.88 0.56
N GLN A 90 19.75 9.36 1.55
CA GLN A 90 20.92 8.50 1.32
C GLN A 90 20.57 7.23 0.53
N ASP A 91 19.36 6.67 0.70
CA ASP A 91 18.92 5.44 0.02
C ASP A 91 18.71 5.62 -1.48
N TYR A 92 18.61 6.88 -1.94
CA TYR A 92 18.38 7.25 -3.34
C TYR A 92 19.66 7.74 -4.03
N LEU A 93 20.77 7.87 -3.31
CA LEU A 93 22.04 8.35 -3.84
C LEU A 93 22.95 7.18 -4.20
N PHE A 94 23.49 7.19 -5.43
CA PHE A 94 24.45 6.19 -5.87
C PHE A 94 25.89 6.66 -5.62
N ASN A 95 26.66 5.87 -4.85
CA ASN A 95 28.10 6.08 -4.62
C ASN A 95 28.50 7.50 -4.16
N ARG A 96 27.59 8.20 -3.46
CA ARG A 96 27.84 9.51 -2.86
C ARG A 96 27.22 9.57 -1.48
N ASP A 97 27.95 10.16 -0.56
CA ASP A 97 27.43 10.45 0.77
C ASP A 97 26.62 11.75 0.72
N VAL A 98 25.45 11.76 1.37
CA VAL A 98 24.59 12.93 1.48
C VAL A 98 25.35 14.16 2.01
N TYR A 99 26.32 13.99 2.90
CA TYR A 99 27.13 15.07 3.47
C TYR A 99 28.14 15.67 2.47
N GLU A 100 28.42 14.99 1.36
CA GLU A 100 29.23 15.54 0.26
C GLU A 100 28.42 16.52 -0.62
N ILE A 101 27.09 16.50 -0.51
CA ILE A 101 26.19 17.34 -1.29
C ILE A 101 25.88 18.63 -0.52
N PRO A 102 26.05 19.83 -1.13
CA PRO A 102 25.71 21.10 -0.51
C PRO A 102 24.26 21.12 0.02
N PRO A 103 23.98 21.75 1.18
CA PRO A 103 22.65 21.76 1.78
C PRO A 103 21.53 22.21 0.84
N LYS A 104 21.81 23.20 -0.03
CA LYS A 104 20.84 23.70 -1.01
C LYS A 104 20.48 22.64 -2.06
N GLU A 105 21.48 21.97 -2.59
CA GLU A 105 21.29 20.92 -3.60
C GLU A 105 20.60 19.70 -3.00
N ARG A 106 20.91 19.33 -1.75
CA ARG A 106 20.15 18.29 -1.03
C ARG A 106 18.67 18.61 -0.92
N LEU A 107 18.33 19.85 -0.60
CA LEU A 107 16.95 20.30 -0.49
C LEU A 107 16.23 20.23 -1.85
N GLU A 108 16.91 20.64 -2.92
CA GLU A 108 16.39 20.57 -4.28
C GLU A 108 16.13 19.11 -4.71
N ILE A 109 17.08 18.21 -4.52
CA ILE A 109 16.93 16.77 -4.83
C ILE A 109 15.78 16.15 -4.01
N THR A 110 15.74 16.42 -2.71
CA THR A 110 14.68 15.90 -1.83
C THR A 110 13.30 16.37 -2.28
N SER A 111 13.18 17.65 -2.66
CA SER A 111 11.93 18.22 -3.17
C SER A 111 11.50 17.56 -4.49
N MET A 112 12.44 17.33 -5.40
CA MET A 112 12.18 16.65 -6.67
C MET A 112 11.72 15.21 -6.47
N LEU A 113 12.42 14.44 -5.62
CA LEU A 113 12.04 13.06 -5.28
C LEU A 113 10.65 13.02 -4.66
N ARG A 114 10.38 13.85 -3.65
CA ARG A 114 9.05 13.90 -3.02
C ARG A 114 7.95 14.26 -4.02
N ARG A 115 8.20 15.22 -4.93
CA ARG A 115 7.23 15.57 -5.97
C ARG A 115 6.92 14.35 -6.84
N GLU A 116 7.94 13.66 -7.33
CA GLU A 116 7.76 12.49 -8.19
C GLU A 116 7.00 11.35 -7.47
N MET A 117 7.32 11.11 -6.19
CA MET A 117 6.60 10.14 -5.37
C MET A 117 5.11 10.50 -5.20
N ILE A 118 4.79 11.78 -4.98
CA ILE A 118 3.40 12.25 -4.88
C ILE A 118 2.69 12.12 -6.23
N GLU A 119 3.35 12.41 -7.34
CA GLU A 119 2.80 12.24 -8.69
C GLU A 119 2.47 10.77 -8.98
N ILE A 120 3.35 9.83 -8.59
CA ILE A 120 3.09 8.38 -8.69
C ILE A 120 1.93 7.97 -7.78
N PHE A 121 1.93 8.42 -6.52
CA PHE A 121 0.88 8.08 -5.54
C PHE A 121 -0.51 8.56 -5.98
N SER A 122 -0.59 9.81 -6.43
CA SER A 122 -1.83 10.44 -6.91
C SER A 122 -2.25 9.97 -8.31
N GLY A 123 -1.30 9.51 -9.13
CA GLY A 123 -1.52 9.18 -10.54
C GLY A 123 -1.78 10.42 -11.41
N MET A 124 -1.33 11.60 -10.99
CA MET A 124 -1.52 12.87 -11.67
C MET A 124 -0.24 13.71 -11.65
N ILE A 125 -0.02 14.52 -12.69
CA ILE A 125 1.09 15.47 -12.73
C ILE A 125 0.69 16.73 -11.94
N ILE A 126 1.57 17.18 -11.03
CA ILE A 126 1.35 18.38 -10.22
C ILE A 126 2.20 19.49 -10.84
N TYR A 127 1.60 20.63 -11.23
CA TYR A 127 2.29 21.78 -11.85
C TYR A 127 2.35 23.00 -10.93
#